data_AF-A0A0M2F3D0-F1
#
_entry.id   AF-A0A0M2F3D0-F1
#
_cell.length_a   1.000
_cell.length_b   1.000
_cell.length_c   1.000
_cell.angle_alpha   90.00
_cell.angle_beta   90.00
_cell.angle_gamma   90.00
#
_symmetry.space_group_name_H-M   'P 1'
#
loop_
_entity.id
_entity.type
_entity.pdbx_description
1 polymer ?
#
loop_
_entity_poly.entity_id
_entity_poly.type
_entity_poly.pdbx_seq_one_letter_code
_entity_poly.pdbx_strand_id
1 'polypeptide(L)'
;MASLYIRIYRNTLTVRNVDTKQEVTEQSETPFTTTRLVLGQMIPAMKLLARLTRKVASKQLINLFASHKVIIHAMEMNEGGHSQVEFASYIELAKSISPQGKHIYVCSKSVPLTDQEVTQIFSGDMPLIVSR
;
A
#
# COMPACT_ATOMS: atom_id res chain seq x y z
N MET A 1 15.35 -2.63 4.26
CA MET A 1 14.45 -1.53 3.85
C MET A 1 14.18 -1.69 2.36
N ALA A 2 12.95 -1.47 1.92
CA ALA A 2 12.57 -1.51 0.50
C ALA A 2 11.55 -0.38 0.22
N SER A 3 11.50 0.06 -1.03
CA SER A 3 10.56 1.04 -1.56
C SER A 3 9.36 0.33 -2.17
N LEU A 4 8.23 0.34 -1.46
CA LEU A 4 7.05 -0.45 -1.81
C LEU A 4 5.91 0.45 -2.28
N TYR A 5 5.32 0.09 -3.41
CA TYR A 5 4.09 0.66 -3.93
C TYR A 5 2.97 -0.38 -3.88
N ILE A 6 1.95 -0.09 -3.07
CA ILE A 6 0.81 -0.98 -2.80
C ILE A 6 -0.41 -0.39 -3.50
N ARG A 7 -1.05 -1.19 -4.34
CA ARG A 7 -2.32 -0.86 -5.00
C ARG A 7 -3.44 -1.74 -4.46
N ILE A 8 -4.54 -1.12 -4.04
CA ILE A 8 -5.72 -1.80 -3.50
C ILE A 8 -6.85 -1.73 -4.52
N TYR A 9 -7.39 -2.90 -4.87
CA TYR A 9 -8.58 -3.08 -5.69
C TYR A 9 -9.58 -3.93 -4.89
N ARG A 10 -10.79 -4.16 -5.43
CA ARG A 10 -11.79 -5.03 -4.82
C ARG A 10 -11.22 -6.42 -4.56
N ASN A 11 -11.06 -6.77 -3.28
CA ASN A 11 -10.50 -8.02 -2.77
C ASN A 11 -9.12 -8.40 -3.35
N THR A 12 -8.40 -7.46 -3.96
CA THR A 12 -7.14 -7.73 -4.67
C THR A 12 -6.08 -6.72 -4.27
N LEU A 13 -4.85 -7.18 -4.05
CA LEU A 13 -3.71 -6.33 -3.77
C LEU A 13 -2.64 -6.56 -4.83
N THR A 14 -1.98 -5.47 -5.23
CA THR A 14 -0.72 -5.54 -5.96
C THR A 14 0.37 -4.87 -5.14
N VAL A 15 1.51 -5.54 -4.98
CA VAL A 15 2.69 -5.00 -4.30
C VAL A 15 3.84 -4.97 -5.28
N ARG A 16 4.36 -3.77 -5.51
CA ARG A 16 5.53 -3.52 -6.36
C ARG A 16 6.70 -3.06 -5.49
N ASN A 17 7.83 -3.75 -5.62
CA ASN A 17 9.10 -3.26 -5.11
C ASN A 17 9.80 -2.49 -6.24
N VAL A 18 9.87 -1.16 -6.13
CA VAL A 18 10.44 -0.33 -7.20
C VAL A 18 11.96 -0.43 -7.26
N ASP A 19 12.62 -0.86 -6.17
CA ASP A 19 14.06 -1.05 -6.13
C ASP A 19 14.47 -2.28 -6.98
N THR A 20 13.65 -3.35 -6.95
CA THR A 20 13.93 -4.62 -7.65
C THR A 20 13.10 -4.82 -8.92
N LYS A 21 12.13 -3.92 -9.17
CA LYS A 21 11.11 -4.03 -10.22
C LYS A 21 10.22 -5.27 -10.14
N GLN A 22 10.28 -6.00 -9.03
CA GLN A 22 9.41 -7.15 -8.79
C GLN A 22 8.01 -6.69 -8.43
N GLU A 23 7.02 -7.37 -8.98
CA GLU A 23 5.61 -7.10 -8.74
C GLU A 23 4.85 -8.40 -8.57
N VAL A 24 3.94 -8.42 -7.60
CA VAL A 24 3.04 -9.54 -7.35
C VAL A 24 1.63 -8.99 -7.12
N THR A 25 0.66 -9.60 -7.80
CA THR A 25 -0.77 -9.33 -7.65
C THR A 25 -1.49 -10.60 -7.23
N GLU A 26 -2.31 -10.53 -6.20
CA GLU A 26 -3.15 -11.64 -5.78
C GLU A 26 -4.50 -11.18 -5.24
N GLN A 27 -5.49 -12.04 -5.43
CA GLN A 27 -6.81 -11.91 -4.83
C GLN A 27 -6.84 -12.57 -3.45
N SER A 28 -7.61 -12.00 -2.53
CA SER A 28 -7.84 -12.53 -1.18
C SER A 28 -8.84 -13.68 -1.21
N GLU A 29 -8.52 -14.79 -0.55
CA GLU A 29 -9.44 -15.91 -0.34
C GLU A 29 -10.61 -15.53 0.58
N THR A 30 -10.34 -14.69 1.58
CA THR A 30 -11.37 -14.09 2.44
C THR A 30 -11.59 -12.64 2.00
N PRO A 31 -12.80 -12.26 1.55
CA PRO A 31 -13.06 -10.90 1.09
C PRO A 31 -12.73 -9.84 2.15
N PHE A 32 -12.12 -8.74 1.72
CA PHE A 32 -11.88 -7.57 2.55
C PHE A 32 -12.60 -6.30 2.09
N THR A 33 -13.22 -6.32 0.93
CA THR A 33 -14.00 -5.21 0.39
C THR A 33 -15.45 -5.32 0.82
N THR A 34 -16.10 -4.17 1.04
CA THR A 34 -17.56 -4.08 1.27
C THR A 34 -18.24 -3.37 0.10
N THR A 35 -19.55 -3.14 0.19
CA THR A 35 -20.28 -2.36 -0.82
C THR A 35 -19.78 -0.92 -0.94
N ARG A 36 -19.25 -0.33 0.14
CA ARG A 36 -18.86 1.10 0.19
C ARG A 36 -17.37 1.36 0.39
N LEU A 37 -16.60 0.37 0.84
CA LEU A 37 -15.18 0.52 1.14
C LEU A 37 -14.36 -0.53 0.40
N VAL A 38 -13.36 -0.11 -0.37
CA VAL A 38 -12.38 -1.03 -0.98
C VAL A 38 -11.63 -1.82 0.11
N LEU A 39 -11.38 -1.17 1.26
CA LEU A 39 -10.86 -1.78 2.49
C LEU A 39 -11.91 -1.69 3.60
N GLY A 40 -12.77 -2.70 3.70
CA GLY A 40 -13.77 -2.83 4.76
C GLY A 40 -13.44 -3.87 5.84
N GLN A 41 -12.50 -4.79 5.60
CA GLN A 41 -12.02 -5.75 6.60
C GLN A 41 -10.49 -5.72 6.68
N MET A 42 -9.95 -5.36 7.84
CA MET A 42 -8.51 -5.15 8.00
C MET A 42 -7.71 -6.48 8.01
N ILE A 43 -8.15 -7.47 8.78
CA ILE A 43 -7.37 -8.70 9.01
C ILE A 43 -7.08 -9.48 7.72
N PRO A 44 -8.05 -9.74 6.82
CA PRO A 44 -7.75 -10.45 5.58
C PRO A 44 -6.80 -9.65 4.67
N ALA A 45 -6.97 -8.32 4.59
CA ALA A 45 -6.08 -7.45 3.82
C ALA A 45 -4.64 -7.47 4.36
N MET A 46 -4.45 -7.39 5.69
CA MET A 46 -3.12 -7.49 6.33
C MET A 46 -2.45 -8.83 6.04
N LYS A 47 -3.19 -9.95 6.14
CA LYS A 47 -2.66 -11.29 5.85
C LYS A 47 -2.19 -11.40 4.40
N LEU A 48 -3.02 -10.91 3.46
CA LEU A 48 -2.67 -10.88 2.04
C LEU A 48 -1.44 -10.02 1.81
N LEU A 49 -1.43 -8.78 2.32
CA LEU A 49 -0.34 -7.84 2.15
C LEU A 49 0.98 -8.42 2.68
N ALA A 50 0.99 -8.97 3.90
CA ALA A 50 2.19 -9.60 4.46
C ALA A 50 2.71 -10.75 3.59
N ARG A 51 1.80 -11.54 2.97
CA ARG A 51 2.18 -12.62 2.05
C ARG A 51 2.79 -12.08 0.75
N LEU A 52 2.22 -11.05 0.13
CA LEU A 52 2.75 -10.46 -1.10
C LEU A 52 4.08 -9.73 -0.84
N THR A 53 4.19 -8.99 0.25
CA THR A 53 5.44 -8.32 0.62
C THR A 53 6.58 -9.33 0.80
N ARG A 54 6.34 -10.53 1.35
CA ARG A 54 7.37 -11.59 1.43
C ARG A 54 7.88 -12.09 0.08
N LYS A 55 7.11 -11.90 -0.99
CA LYS A 55 7.46 -12.35 -2.35
C LYS A 55 8.33 -11.32 -3.08
N VAL A 56 8.17 -10.04 -2.76
CA VAL A 56 8.85 -8.93 -3.46
C VAL A 56 9.91 -8.21 -2.60
N ALA A 57 9.88 -8.40 -1.28
CA ALA A 57 10.89 -7.95 -0.33
C ALA A 57 11.52 -9.16 0.37
N SER A 58 12.83 -9.11 0.64
CA SER A 58 13.56 -10.20 1.31
C SER A 58 12.85 -10.67 2.59
N LYS A 59 12.81 -11.99 2.84
CA LYS A 59 12.12 -12.62 3.99
C LYS A 59 12.50 -12.02 5.34
N GLN A 60 13.71 -11.46 5.48
CA GLN A 60 14.19 -10.82 6.72
C GLN A 60 13.53 -9.46 7.00
N LEU A 61 12.75 -8.92 6.07
CA LEU A 61 12.25 -7.55 6.11
C LEU A 61 10.81 -7.40 6.59
N ILE A 62 10.12 -8.47 7.03
CA ILE A 62 8.78 -8.36 7.65
C ILE A 62 8.87 -8.90 9.07
N ASN A 63 9.47 -8.09 9.93
CA ASN A 63 9.56 -8.31 11.37
C ASN A 63 9.06 -7.05 12.10
N LEU A 64 8.98 -7.11 13.43
CA LEU A 64 8.54 -5.99 14.29
C LEU A 64 9.39 -4.71 14.11
N PHE A 65 10.56 -4.81 13.49
CA PHE A 65 11.51 -3.73 13.24
C PHE A 65 11.57 -3.31 11.76
N ALA A 66 10.66 -3.81 10.93
CA ALA A 66 10.63 -3.48 9.52
C ALA A 66 10.36 -1.98 9.32
N SER A 67 11.20 -1.36 8.51
CA SER A 67 11.12 0.06 8.14
C SER A 67 11.25 0.15 6.63
N HIS A 68 10.14 -0.05 5.94
CA HIS A 68 10.01 0.18 4.51
C HIS A 68 9.54 1.61 4.23
N LYS A 69 9.78 2.08 3.01
CA LYS A 69 9.06 3.23 2.47
C LYS A 69 7.84 2.69 1.73
N VAL A 70 6.66 3.23 2.01
CA VAL A 70 5.39 2.69 1.50
C VAL A 70 4.57 3.81 0.90
N ILE A 71 4.11 3.61 -0.34
CA ILE A 71 2.97 4.35 -0.89
C ILE A 71 1.83 3.36 -1.01
N ILE A 72 0.69 3.66 -0.41
CA ILE A 72 -0.53 2.89 -0.54
C ILE A 72 -1.55 3.68 -1.35
N HIS A 73 -2.24 3.00 -2.25
CA HIS A 73 -3.06 3.65 -3.26
C HIS A 73 -4.29 2.80 -3.53
N ALA A 74 -5.45 3.27 -3.07
CA ALA A 74 -6.72 2.68 -3.45
C ALA A 74 -7.02 3.04 -4.90
N MET A 75 -7.22 2.05 -5.77
CA MET A 75 -7.41 2.26 -7.21
C MET A 75 -8.89 2.28 -7.62
N GLU A 76 -9.80 1.95 -6.70
CA GLU A 76 -11.22 1.79 -6.92
C GLU A 76 -12.01 2.28 -5.71
N MET A 77 -13.28 2.65 -5.91
CA MET A 77 -14.20 3.09 -4.85
C MET A 77 -13.71 4.35 -4.12
N ASN A 78 -13.22 5.33 -4.87
CA ASN A 78 -12.66 6.59 -4.35
C ASN A 78 -13.49 7.81 -4.74
N GLU A 79 -14.80 7.63 -5.01
CA GLU A 79 -15.67 8.72 -5.40
C GLU A 79 -15.70 9.80 -4.30
N GLY A 80 -15.27 11.02 -4.62
CA GLY A 80 -15.18 12.12 -3.65
C GLY A 80 -13.91 12.13 -2.79
N GLY A 81 -12.91 11.30 -3.12
CA GLY A 81 -11.67 11.17 -2.35
C GLY A 81 -11.81 10.25 -1.14
N HIS A 82 -10.76 10.20 -0.30
CA HIS A 82 -10.78 9.35 0.90
C HIS A 82 -11.36 10.10 2.09
N SER A 83 -12.31 9.49 2.78
CA SER A 83 -12.70 9.92 4.12
C SER A 83 -11.54 9.75 5.12
N GLN A 84 -11.63 10.41 6.28
CA GLN A 84 -10.63 10.26 7.34
C GLN A 84 -10.49 8.81 7.83
N VAL A 85 -11.60 8.06 7.85
CA VAL A 85 -11.63 6.65 8.27
C VAL A 85 -10.91 5.77 7.25
N GLU A 86 -11.12 6.01 5.96
CA GLU A 86 -10.43 5.30 4.89
C GLU A 86 -8.93 5.59 4.91
N PHE A 87 -8.57 6.88 5.00
CA PHE A 87 -7.18 7.30 5.10
C PHE A 87 -6.46 6.61 6.27
N ALA A 88 -7.06 6.65 7.48
CA ALA A 88 -6.51 5.99 8.65
C ALA A 88 -6.34 4.48 8.45
N SER A 89 -7.32 3.84 7.80
CA SER A 89 -7.27 2.41 7.49
C SER A 89 -6.15 2.07 6.51
N TYR A 90 -5.92 2.88 5.49
CA TYR A 90 -4.80 2.67 4.55
C TYR A 90 -3.44 2.83 5.22
N ILE A 91 -3.29 3.84 6.09
CA ILE A 91 -2.08 4.02 6.91
C ILE A 91 -1.84 2.80 7.82
N GLU A 92 -2.88 2.32 8.50
CA GLU A 92 -2.81 1.14 9.37
C GLU A 92 -2.38 -0.12 8.59
N LEU A 93 -2.97 -0.34 7.41
CA LEU A 93 -2.63 -1.44 6.53
C LEU A 93 -1.16 -1.36 6.08
N ALA A 94 -0.67 -0.19 5.68
CA ALA A 94 0.73 0.01 5.32
C ALA A 94 1.68 -0.23 6.51
N LYS A 95 1.32 0.24 7.72
CA LYS A 95 2.07 0.01 8.95
C LYS A 95 2.17 -1.47 9.31
N SER A 96 1.22 -2.32 8.91
CA SER A 96 1.27 -3.76 9.18
C SER A 96 2.51 -4.46 8.61
N ILE A 97 3.09 -3.94 7.52
CA ILE A 97 4.33 -4.44 6.92
C ILE A 97 5.53 -3.52 7.16
N SER A 98 5.31 -2.35 7.76
CA SER A 98 6.36 -1.37 8.03
C SER A 98 6.09 -0.60 9.35
N PRO A 99 6.07 -1.30 10.50
CA PRO A 99 5.71 -0.71 11.80
C PRO A 99 6.67 0.41 12.23
N GLN A 100 7.95 0.37 11.83
CA GLN A 100 8.94 1.41 12.10
C GLN A 100 9.16 2.35 10.91
N GLY A 101 8.27 2.29 9.90
CA GLY A 101 8.37 3.11 8.69
C GLY A 101 8.03 4.57 8.97
N LYS A 102 8.94 5.47 8.60
CA LYS A 102 8.68 6.93 8.68
C LYS A 102 8.07 7.49 7.41
N HIS A 103 8.18 6.77 6.30
CA HIS A 103 7.76 7.19 4.97
C HIS A 103 6.58 6.33 4.52
N ILE A 104 5.40 6.65 5.03
CA ILE A 104 4.15 6.03 4.62
C ILE A 104 3.28 7.14 4.04
N TYR A 105 2.78 6.92 2.83
CA TYR A 105 1.99 7.89 2.10
C TYR A 105 0.75 7.23 1.51
N VAL A 106 -0.38 7.92 1.51
CA VAL A 106 -1.58 7.53 0.76
C VAL A 106 -1.65 8.36 -0.50
N CYS A 107 -1.75 7.70 -1.66
CA CYS A 107 -1.89 8.36 -2.95
C CYS A 107 -3.36 8.47 -3.36
N SER A 108 -3.74 9.66 -3.82
CA SER A 108 -5.11 9.99 -4.25
C SER A 108 -5.26 10.14 -5.78
N LYS A 109 -4.25 9.75 -6.56
CA LYS A 109 -4.30 9.84 -8.02
C LYS A 109 -5.35 8.84 -8.54
N SER A 110 -5.97 9.10 -9.70
CA SER A 110 -6.93 8.15 -10.29
C SER A 110 -6.27 7.05 -11.14
N VAL A 111 -4.98 7.22 -11.47
CA VAL A 111 -4.21 6.29 -12.30
C VAL A 111 -2.97 5.80 -11.55
N PRO A 112 -2.46 4.59 -11.85
CA PRO A 112 -1.28 4.07 -11.19
C PRO A 112 -0.08 5.01 -11.31
N LEU A 113 0.76 5.03 -10.27
CA LEU A 113 2.04 5.72 -10.31
C LEU A 113 3.06 4.90 -11.11
N THR A 114 3.91 5.59 -11.86
CA THR A 114 5.12 5.02 -12.45
C THR A 114 6.22 4.87 -11.39
N ASP A 115 7.21 4.02 -11.65
CA ASP A 115 8.36 3.86 -10.74
C ASP A 115 9.08 5.19 -10.47
N GLN A 116 9.19 6.03 -11.51
CA GLN A 116 9.80 7.35 -11.39
C GLN A 116 9.01 8.24 -10.41
N GLU A 117 7.68 8.29 -10.53
CA GLU A 117 6.84 9.06 -9.61
C GLU A 117 6.95 8.55 -8.17
N VAL A 118 6.97 7.22 -7.98
CA VAL A 118 7.17 6.60 -6.66
C VAL A 118 8.51 7.03 -6.05
N THR A 119 9.60 6.98 -6.83
CA THR A 119 10.93 7.40 -6.37
C THR A 119 10.94 8.89 -6.01
N GLN A 120 10.33 9.76 -6.83
CA GLN A 120 10.24 11.19 -6.56
C GLN A 120 9.48 11.50 -5.27
N ILE A 121 8.36 10.82 -5.01
CA ILE A 121 7.59 10.96 -3.76
C ILE A 121 8.47 10.60 -2.55
N PHE A 122 9.24 9.50 -2.63
CA PHE A 122 10.13 9.10 -1.55
C PHE A 122 11.35 10.01 -1.36
N SER A 123 11.68 10.84 -2.34
CA SER A 123 12.71 11.88 -2.27
C SER A 123 12.17 13.22 -1.74
N GLY A 124 10.84 13.40 -1.69
CA GLY A 124 10.18 14.60 -1.17
C GLY A 124 9.69 15.59 -2.25
N ASP A 125 9.72 15.21 -3.52
CA ASP A 125 9.56 16.16 -4.64
C ASP A 125 8.11 16.41 -5.09
N MET A 126 7.11 15.68 -4.56
CA MET A 126 5.70 15.74 -5.04
C MET A 126 4.66 15.64 -3.90
N PRO A 127 4.39 16.70 -3.11
CA PRO A 127 3.51 16.64 -1.95
C PRO A 127 2.00 16.72 -2.25
N LEU A 128 1.56 17.16 -3.44
CA LEU A 128 0.13 17.45 -3.67
C LEU A 128 -0.75 16.21 -3.94
N ILE A 129 -0.15 15.09 -4.35
CA ILE A 129 -0.87 13.85 -4.70
C ILE A 129 -0.77 12.76 -3.64
N VAL A 130 -0.06 13.05 -2.54
CA VAL A 130 0.16 12.13 -1.43
C VAL A 130 -0.03 12.81 -0.09
N SER A 131 -0.69 12.11 0.83
CA SER A 131 -0.89 12.53 2.21
C SER A 131 -0.16 11.58 3.17
N ARG A 132 0.42 12.11 4.25
CA ARG A 132 1.23 11.36 5.23
C ARG A 132 0.46 11.08 6.51
#